data_AF-A0A167EK41-F1
#
_entry.id   AF-A0A167EK41-F1
#
_cell.length_a   1.000
_cell.length_b   1.000
_cell.length_c   1.000
_cell.angle_alpha   90.00
_cell.angle_beta   90.00
_cell.angle_gamma   90.00
#
_symmetry.space_group_name_H-M   'P 1'
#
loop_
_entity.id
_entity.type
_entity.pdbx_description
1 polymer ?
#
loop_
_entity_poly.entity_id
_entity_poly.type
_entity_poly.pdbx_seq_one_letter_code
_entity_poly.pdbx_strand_id
1 'polypeptide(L)'
;MKLLLASISALTIFSATAQVNVAAEEGVTPQSVQKTYYVCKKGGKVLNFGITYFSWDTAVERRNCEWQGGMLFTSTTGYPW
;
A
#
# COMPACT_ATOMS: atom_id res chain seq x y z
N MET A 1 -66.07 -22.09 35.65
CA MET A 1 -64.81 -21.33 35.64
C MET A 1 -63.66 -22.33 35.75
N LYS A 2 -63.03 -22.70 34.61
CA LYS A 2 -61.95 -23.69 34.55
C LYS A 2 -60.93 -23.24 33.50
N LEU A 3 -59.77 -22.84 34.04
CA LEU A 3 -58.41 -22.75 33.50
C LEU A 3 -58.22 -22.53 31.99
N LEU A 4 -57.81 -21.30 31.66
CA LEU A 4 -57.10 -20.93 30.44
C LEU A 4 -55.81 -21.75 30.31
N LEU A 5 -55.71 -22.56 29.26
CA LEU A 5 -54.43 -23.08 28.79
C LEU A 5 -53.64 -21.93 28.17
N ALA A 6 -52.69 -21.37 28.91
CA ALA A 6 -51.64 -20.55 28.34
C ALA A 6 -50.46 -21.47 27.97
N SER A 7 -50.53 -22.10 26.80
CA SER A 7 -49.36 -22.73 26.18
C SER A 7 -48.40 -21.63 25.75
N ILE A 8 -47.33 -21.47 26.53
CA ILE A 8 -46.20 -20.59 26.24
C ILE A 8 -45.50 -21.16 25.00
N SER A 9 -45.83 -20.63 23.83
CA SER A 9 -45.10 -20.91 22.60
C SER A 9 -43.67 -20.41 22.80
N ALA A 10 -42.72 -21.36 22.89
CA ALA A 10 -41.31 -21.08 23.03
C ALA A 10 -40.84 -20.13 21.93
N LEU A 11 -40.38 -18.95 22.34
CA LEU A 11 -39.75 -17.97 21.47
C LEU A 11 -38.40 -18.54 21.04
N THR A 12 -38.34 -19.24 19.92
CA THR A 12 -37.08 -19.70 19.33
C THR A 12 -36.32 -18.48 18.84
N ILE A 13 -35.30 -18.09 19.59
CA ILE A 13 -34.37 -17.03 19.24
C ILE A 13 -33.57 -17.52 18.02
N PHE A 14 -33.91 -17.00 16.84
CA PHE A 14 -33.04 -17.11 15.68
C PHE A 14 -31.83 -16.21 15.91
N SER A 15 -30.73 -16.78 16.39
CA SER A 15 -29.42 -16.12 16.34
C SER A 15 -28.98 -16.06 14.88
N ALA A 16 -29.40 -15.00 14.18
CA ALA A 16 -28.85 -14.67 12.88
C ALA A 16 -27.38 -14.29 13.09
N THR A 17 -26.46 -15.20 12.75
CA THR A 17 -25.06 -14.82 12.59
C THR A 17 -25.00 -13.96 11.34
N ALA A 18 -24.75 -12.67 11.52
CA ALA A 18 -24.45 -11.79 10.40
C ALA A 18 -23.09 -12.24 9.82
N GLN A 19 -23.13 -13.07 8.79
CA GLN A 19 -21.94 -13.37 8.01
C GLN A 19 -21.63 -12.14 7.16
N VAL A 20 -20.56 -11.45 7.52
CA VAL A 20 -19.99 -10.40 6.67
C VAL A 20 -19.36 -11.10 5.47
N ASN A 21 -20.13 -11.20 4.38
CA ASN A 21 -19.54 -11.49 3.08
C ASN A 21 -18.71 -10.27 2.70
N VAL A 22 -17.40 -10.35 2.91
CA VAL A 22 -16.47 -9.41 2.29
C VAL A 22 -16.58 -9.67 0.79
N ALA A 23 -17.23 -8.76 0.07
CA ALA A 23 -17.21 -8.77 -1.38
C ALA A 23 -15.74 -8.85 -1.79
N ALA A 24 -15.40 -9.76 -2.72
CA ALA A 24 -14.05 -9.84 -3.25
C ALA A 24 -13.66 -8.44 -3.73
N GLU A 25 -12.77 -7.77 -3.00
CA GLU A 25 -12.18 -6.52 -3.46
C GLU A 25 -11.56 -6.83 -4.82
N GLU A 26 -11.84 -5.99 -5.83
CA GLU A 26 -11.10 -6.04 -7.09
C GLU A 26 -9.63 -6.10 -6.73
N GLY A 27 -9.00 -7.23 -7.05
CA GLY A 27 -7.69 -7.58 -6.51
C GLY A 27 -6.73 -6.42 -6.70
N VAL A 28 -6.47 -5.67 -5.62
CA VAL A 28 -5.38 -4.71 -5.55
C VAL A 28 -4.15 -5.58 -5.65
N THR A 29 -3.69 -5.78 -6.88
CA THR A 29 -2.43 -6.47 -7.12
C THR A 29 -1.40 -5.64 -6.36
N PRO A 30 -0.70 -6.20 -5.36
CA PRO A 30 0.27 -5.42 -4.61
C PRO A 30 1.21 -4.79 -5.63
N GLN A 31 1.21 -3.45 -5.72
CA GLN A 31 2.18 -2.79 -6.57
C GLN A 31 3.54 -3.27 -6.09
N SER A 32 4.30 -3.87 -7.01
CA SER A 32 5.59 -4.47 -6.69
C SER A 32 6.48 -3.38 -6.10
N VAL A 33 6.77 -3.50 -4.80
CA VAL A 33 7.71 -2.62 -4.11
C VAL A 33 9.09 -2.92 -4.68
N GLN A 34 9.68 -1.96 -5.40
CA GLN A 34 11.01 -2.10 -6.00
C GLN A 34 11.97 -1.13 -5.34
N LYS A 35 12.93 -1.68 -4.60
CA LYS A 35 14.02 -0.90 -4.03
C LYS A 35 14.96 -0.40 -5.13
N THR A 36 15.06 0.91 -5.27
CA THR A 36 15.92 1.58 -6.24
C THR A 36 16.82 2.57 -5.53
N TYR A 37 18.12 2.35 -5.59
CA TYR A 37 19.15 3.29 -5.13
C TYR A 37 19.33 4.37 -6.17
N TYR A 38 19.48 5.62 -5.75
CA TYR A 38 19.79 6.73 -6.64
C TYR A 38 20.95 7.58 -6.11
N VAL A 39 21.68 8.21 -7.03
CA VAL A 39 22.71 9.21 -6.74
C VAL A 39 22.55 10.34 -7.74
N CYS A 40 22.37 11.57 -7.26
CA CYS A 40 22.44 12.77 -8.09
C CYS A 40 23.88 13.30 -8.12
N LYS A 41 24.45 13.48 -9.31
CA LYS A 41 25.81 14.02 -9.48
C LYS A 41 25.84 15.27 -10.33
N LYS A 42 26.75 16.20 -10.02
CA LYS A 42 27.07 17.39 -10.82
C LYS A 42 28.57 17.61 -10.83
N GLY A 43 29.17 17.62 -12.03
CA GLY A 43 30.61 17.83 -12.19
C GLY A 43 31.46 16.86 -11.35
N GLY A 44 31.07 15.58 -11.31
CA GLY A 44 31.77 14.54 -10.53
C GLY A 44 31.53 14.57 -9.02
N LYS A 45 30.79 15.55 -8.48
CA LYS A 45 30.41 15.61 -7.06
C LYS A 45 29.01 15.03 -6.84
N VAL A 46 28.82 14.34 -5.72
CA VAL A 46 27.50 13.89 -5.27
C VAL A 46 26.77 15.06 -4.64
N LEU A 47 25.54 15.32 -5.10
CA LEU A 47 24.66 16.35 -4.54
C LEU A 47 23.72 15.74 -3.50
N ASN A 48 23.09 14.61 -3.85
CA ASN A 48 22.28 13.81 -2.93
C ASN A 48 22.31 12.33 -3.36
N PHE A 49 21.85 11.45 -2.48
CA PHE A 49 21.67 10.04 -2.77
C PHE A 49 20.61 9.48 -1.81
N GLY A 50 19.97 8.39 -2.21
CA GLY A 50 18.95 7.76 -1.39
C GLY A 50 18.39 6.49 -2.00
N ILE A 51 17.27 6.04 -1.44
CA ILE A 51 16.57 4.83 -1.84
C ILE A 51 15.10 5.19 -2.03
N THR A 52 14.53 4.77 -3.16
CA THR A 52 13.08 4.81 -3.42
C THR A 52 12.53 3.39 -3.46
N TYR A 53 11.24 3.24 -3.16
CA TYR A 53 10.56 1.95 -3.12
C TYR A 53 9.47 1.84 -4.19
N PHE A 54 9.07 2.98 -4.74
CA PHE A 54 8.10 3.08 -5.81
C PHE A 54 8.69 3.79 -7.02
N SER A 55 8.32 3.34 -8.21
CA SER A 55 8.87 3.87 -9.46
C SER A 55 8.55 5.35 -9.69
N TRP A 56 7.41 5.83 -9.17
CA TRP A 56 7.05 7.25 -9.27
C TRP A 56 7.95 8.16 -8.43
N ASP A 57 8.49 7.66 -7.30
CA ASP A 57 9.43 8.44 -6.48
C ASP A 57 10.74 8.68 -7.24
N THR A 58 11.17 7.72 -8.08
CA THR A 58 12.36 7.89 -8.93
C THR A 58 12.19 9.05 -9.92
N ALA A 59 10.97 9.28 -10.43
CA ALA A 59 10.68 10.41 -11.30
C ALA A 59 10.74 11.76 -10.56
N VAL A 60 10.32 11.78 -9.29
CA VAL A 60 10.45 12.96 -8.42
C VAL A 60 11.92 13.28 -8.17
N GLU A 61 12.72 12.27 -7.80
CA GLU A 61 14.16 12.45 -7.57
C GLU A 61 14.91 12.90 -8.83
N ARG A 62 14.47 12.46 -10.01
CA ARG A 62 15.03 12.93 -11.28
C ARG A 62 14.82 14.43 -11.46
N ARG A 63 13.59 14.89 -11.27
CA ARG A 63 13.25 16.32 -11.37
C ARG A 63 14.02 17.16 -10.35
N ASN A 64 14.13 16.67 -9.11
CA ASN A 64 14.89 17.34 -8.06
C ASN A 64 16.38 17.48 -8.44
N CYS A 65 16.97 16.41 -8.98
CA CYS A 65 18.35 16.42 -9.44
C CYS A 65 18.57 17.38 -10.62
N GLU A 66 17.66 17.37 -11.59
CA GLU A 66 17.68 18.28 -12.75
C GLU A 66 17.55 19.76 -12.34
N TRP A 67 16.71 20.08 -11.36
CA TRP A 67 16.59 21.44 -10.80
C TRP A 67 17.89 21.94 -10.16
N GLN A 68 18.75 21.06 -9.66
CA GLN A 68 20.07 21.42 -9.14
C GLN A 68 21.16 21.45 -10.25
N GLY A 69 20.79 21.15 -11.50
CA GLY A 69 21.68 21.00 -12.64
C GLY A 69 22.57 19.75 -12.54
N GLY A 70 22.06 18.70 -11.88
CA GLY A 70 22.71 17.40 -11.79
C GLY A 70 22.12 16.38 -12.75
N MET A 71 22.70 15.17 -12.72
CA MET A 71 22.22 13.98 -13.44
C MET A 71 21.95 12.87 -12.43
N LEU A 72 20.77 12.26 -12.53
CA LEU A 72 20.35 11.17 -11.65
C LEU A 72 20.80 9.82 -12.21
N PHE A 73 21.54 9.06 -11.40
CA PHE A 73 21.90 7.67 -11.68
C PHE A 73 21.06 6.77 -10.78
N THR A 74 20.62 5.62 -11.29
CA THR A 74 19.78 4.67 -10.53
C THR A 74 20.29 3.24 -10.67
N SER A 75 20.04 2.41 -9.66
CA SER A 75 20.36 0.99 -9.66
C SER A 75 19.47 0.24 -8.68
N THR A 76 19.20 -1.04 -8.96
CA THR A 76 18.44 -1.93 -8.07
C THR A 76 19.34 -2.81 -7.20
N THR A 77 20.66 -2.80 -7.45
CA THR A 77 21.63 -3.67 -6.78
C THR A 77 22.51 -2.95 -5.76
N GLY A 78 22.57 -1.62 -5.79
CA GLY A 78 23.38 -0.79 -4.88
C GLY A 78 23.53 0.64 -5.39
N TYR A 79 24.28 1.50 -4.68
CA TYR A 79 24.49 2.88 -5.13
C TYR A 79 25.33 2.97 -6.42
N PRO A 80 24.89 3.73 -7.44
CA PRO A 80 25.64 3.96 -8.68
C PRO A 80 26.73 5.04 -8.52
N TRP A 81 27.84 4.69 -7.86
CA TRP A 81 29.04 5.53 -7.71
C TRP A 81 29.83 5.72 -9.00
#